data_AF-A0A7J8JWS2-F1
#
_entry.id   AF-A0A7J8JWS2-F1
#
_cell.length_a   1.000
_cell.length_b   1.000
_cell.length_c   1.000
_cell.angle_alpha   90.00
_cell.angle_beta   90.00
_cell.angle_gamma   90.00
#
_symmetry.space_group_name_H-M   'P 1'
#
loop_
_entity.id
_entity.type
_entity.pdbx_description
1 polymer ?
#
loop_
_entity_poly.entity_id
_entity_poly.type
_entity_poly.pdbx_seq_one_letter_code
_entity_poly.pdbx_strand_id
1 'polypeptide(L)'
;MGLSLVEMAVGRYPIPPPDAKELEMMFGCQVEGDTAETPPRPRTPGRPLSSYGMDSRPPMAIFELLDYIVNEPPPKLPSGVFSLEFQDFVNKCLIKNPAERADLKQLMVHAFIKRSDAEEVDFAGWLCSTIGLNQPSTPTHAAGI
;
A
#
# COMPACT_ATOMS: atom_id res chain seq x y z
N MET A 1 8.02 -5.23 4.72
CA MET A 1 6.90 -4.76 5.56
C MET A 1 6.20 -3.56 4.91
N GLY A 2 6.84 -2.37 4.81
CA GLY A 2 6.18 -1.17 4.27
C GLY A 2 5.49 -1.35 2.92
N LEU A 3 6.14 -2.05 1.98
CA LEU A 3 5.56 -2.29 0.64
C LEU A 3 4.27 -3.12 0.70
N SER A 4 4.25 -4.17 1.53
CA SER A 4 3.08 -5.02 1.75
C SER A 4 1.93 -4.27 2.40
N LEU A 5 2.21 -3.29 3.28
CA LEU A 5 1.18 -2.45 3.87
C LEU A 5 0.53 -1.54 2.82
N VAL A 6 1.31 -0.97 1.90
CA VAL A 6 0.76 -0.21 0.77
C VAL A 6 -0.11 -1.11 -0.10
N GLU A 7 0.39 -2.29 -0.46
CA GLU A 7 -0.34 -3.25 -1.29
C GLU A 7 -1.70 -3.64 -0.69
N MET A 8 -1.73 -3.98 0.60
CA MET A 8 -2.97 -4.35 1.28
C MET A 8 -3.92 -3.16 1.47
N ALA A 9 -3.39 -1.97 1.76
CA ALA A 9 -4.20 -0.77 1.94
C ALA A 9 -4.86 -0.31 0.64
N VAL A 10 -4.14 -0.43 -0.47
CA VAL A 10 -4.60 -0.01 -1.79
C VAL A 10 -5.31 -1.14 -2.55
N GLY A 11 -5.08 -2.40 -2.18
CA GLY A 11 -5.63 -3.57 -2.89
C GLY A 11 -4.97 -3.87 -4.23
N ARG A 12 -3.77 -3.32 -4.48
CA ARG A 12 -2.99 -3.48 -5.72
C ARG A 12 -1.51 -3.38 -5.41
N TYR A 13 -0.69 -4.21 -6.07
CA TYR A 13 0.76 -4.07 -5.99
C TYR A 13 1.21 -2.66 -6.42
N PRO A 14 1.98 -1.93 -5.60
CA PRO A 14 2.14 -0.48 -5.74
C PRO A 14 3.25 -0.04 -6.71
N ILE A 15 3.89 -0.97 -7.42
CA ILE A 15 4.92 -0.66 -8.41
C ILE A 15 4.53 -1.26 -9.77
N PRO A 16 4.31 -0.43 -10.80
CA PRO A 16 4.36 1.04 -10.78
C PRO A 16 3.18 1.65 -9.99
N PRO A 17 3.33 2.89 -9.46
CA PRO A 17 2.25 3.60 -8.78
C PRO A 17 1.01 3.76 -9.67
N PRO A 18 -0.20 3.67 -9.10
CA PRO A 18 -1.43 3.98 -9.84
C PRO A 18 -1.47 5.47 -10.23
N ASP A 19 -2.05 5.81 -11.38
CA ASP A 19 -2.32 7.22 -11.70
C ASP A 19 -3.53 7.79 -10.96
N ALA A 20 -3.73 9.10 -11.08
CA ALA A 20 -4.85 9.79 -10.44
C ALA A 20 -6.22 9.21 -10.84
N LYS A 21 -6.39 8.77 -12.10
CA LYS A 21 -7.65 8.19 -12.58
C LYS A 21 -7.87 6.80 -11.98
N GLU A 22 -6.82 5.97 -11.91
CA GLU A 22 -6.84 4.68 -11.22
C GLU A 22 -7.15 4.88 -9.72
N LEU A 23 -6.50 5.83 -9.05
CA LEU A 23 -6.76 6.15 -7.64
C LEU A 23 -8.20 6.60 -7.39
N GLU A 24 -8.74 7.47 -8.25
CA GLU A 24 -10.14 7.92 -8.15
C GLU A 24 -11.12 6.75 -8.33
N MET A 25 -10.84 5.82 -9.24
CA MET A 25 -11.64 4.59 -9.40
C MET A 25 -11.57 3.66 -8.18
N MET A 26 -10.41 3.60 -7.51
CA MET A 26 -10.19 2.71 -6.37
C MET A 26 -10.83 3.23 -5.08
N PHE A 27 -10.82 4.55 -4.85
CA PHE A 27 -11.28 5.15 -3.60
C PHE A 27 -12.59 5.96 -3.72
N GLY A 28 -13.06 6.24 -4.94
CA GLY A 28 -14.32 6.96 -5.17
C GLY A 28 -14.30 8.44 -4.79
N CYS A 29 -13.10 9.03 -4.63
CA CYS A 29 -12.92 10.44 -4.28
C CYS A 29 -11.74 11.07 -5.06
N GLN A 30 -11.72 12.40 -5.16
CA GLN A 30 -10.59 13.15 -5.72
C GLN A 30 -9.39 12.99 -4.78
N VAL A 31 -8.43 12.17 -5.19
CA VAL A 31 -7.17 11.96 -4.48
C VAL A 31 -6.10 12.80 -5.17
N GLU A 32 -5.35 13.62 -4.42
CA GLU A 32 -4.11 14.20 -4.95
C GLU A 32 -3.10 13.08 -5.19
N GLY A 33 -2.99 12.65 -6.44
CA GLY A 33 -1.88 11.82 -6.87
C GLY A 33 -0.60 12.64 -6.80
N ASP A 34 0.38 12.19 -6.02
CA ASP A 34 1.74 12.75 -6.06
C ASP A 34 2.23 12.57 -7.50
N THR A 35 2.26 13.66 -8.27
CA THR A 35 2.54 13.70 -9.71
C THR A 35 4.02 13.45 -9.95
N ALA A 36 4.50 12.26 -9.62
CA ALA A 36 5.62 11.67 -10.32
C ALA A 36 5.07 11.09 -11.64
N GLU A 37 4.60 11.95 -12.54
CA GLU A 37 4.44 11.59 -13.95
C GLU A 37 5.84 11.38 -14.53
N THR A 38 6.46 10.24 -14.22
CA THR A 38 7.52 9.73 -15.08
C THR A 38 6.87 9.44 -16.42
N PRO A 39 7.30 10.09 -17.53
CA PRO A 39 6.76 9.79 -18.84
C PRO A 39 6.87 8.28 -19.10
N PRO A 40 5.89 7.65 -19.78
CA PRO A 40 5.97 6.24 -20.07
C PRO A 40 7.29 5.98 -20.79
N ARG A 41 8.22 5.24 -20.14
CA ARG A 41 9.49 4.90 -20.77
C ARG A 41 9.20 4.20 -22.10
N PRO A 42 9.97 4.48 -23.17
CA PRO A 42 9.76 3.86 -24.46
C PRO A 42 9.72 2.33 -24.30
N ARG A 43 8.69 1.70 -24.84
CA ARG A 43 8.54 0.24 -24.80
C ARG A 43 9.82 -0.41 -25.35
N THR A 44 10.34 -1.42 -24.69
CA THR A 44 11.41 -2.25 -25.26
C THR A 44 10.91 -2.88 -26.57
N PRO A 45 11.68 -2.82 -27.68
CA PRO A 45 11.29 -3.43 -28.95
C PRO A 45 11.02 -4.94 -28.78
N GLY A 46 9.91 -5.44 -29.35
CA GLY A 46 9.61 -6.88 -29.43
C GLY A 46 8.59 -7.43 -28.43
N ARG A 47 7.91 -6.59 -27.64
CA ARG A 47 6.86 -7.05 -26.72
C ARG A 47 5.54 -7.31 -27.47
N PRO A 48 4.95 -8.53 -27.39
CA PRO A 48 3.67 -8.80 -28.03
C PRO A 48 2.57 -7.91 -27.45
N LEU A 49 1.65 -7.45 -28.32
CA LEU A 49 0.47 -6.68 -27.92
C LEU A 49 -0.35 -7.55 -26.97
N SER A 50 -0.53 -7.09 -25.74
CA SER A 50 -1.15 -7.94 -24.75
C SER A 50 -2.67 -7.99 -24.89
N SER A 51 -3.23 -9.11 -24.46
CA SER A 51 -4.64 -9.48 -24.52
C SER A 51 -5.50 -8.83 -23.42
N TYR A 52 -4.95 -7.94 -22.58
CA TYR A 52 -5.74 -7.25 -21.55
C TYR A 52 -6.49 -6.05 -22.15
N GLY A 53 -7.68 -5.79 -21.61
CA GLY A 53 -8.61 -4.75 -22.07
C GLY A 53 -7.99 -3.36 -22.15
N MET A 54 -8.63 -2.49 -22.93
CA MET A 54 -8.14 -1.16 -23.34
C MET A 54 -7.84 -0.21 -22.16
N ASP A 55 -8.30 -0.55 -20.95
CA ASP A 55 -8.16 0.23 -19.72
C ASP A 55 -7.06 -0.26 -18.76
N SER A 56 -6.36 -1.38 -19.07
CA SER A 56 -5.32 -1.93 -18.19
C SER A 56 -3.91 -1.57 -18.67
N ARG A 57 -3.11 -0.94 -17.81
CA ARG A 57 -1.70 -0.68 -18.07
C ARG A 57 -0.91 -1.97 -18.33
N PRO A 58 0.06 -1.98 -19.25
CA PRO A 58 0.90 -3.14 -19.48
C PRO A 58 1.60 -3.63 -18.21
N PRO A 59 1.64 -4.95 -17.94
CA PRO A 59 2.37 -5.50 -16.81
C PRO A 59 3.84 -5.15 -16.99
N MET A 60 4.50 -4.65 -15.95
CA MET A 60 5.94 -4.36 -15.97
C MET A 60 6.74 -5.67 -16.01
N ALA A 61 7.83 -5.73 -16.78
CA ALA A 61 8.73 -6.89 -16.74
C ALA A 61 9.55 -6.91 -15.44
N ILE A 62 10.06 -8.08 -15.03
CA ILE A 62 10.77 -8.22 -13.75
C ILE A 62 12.02 -7.32 -13.62
N PHE A 63 12.79 -7.14 -14.69
CA PHE A 63 13.96 -6.27 -14.67
C PHE A 63 13.58 -4.79 -14.61
N GLU A 64 12.50 -4.40 -15.28
CA GLU A 64 11.96 -3.04 -15.18
C GLU A 64 11.47 -2.75 -13.75
N LEU A 65 10.88 -3.76 -13.09
CA LEU A 65 10.45 -3.65 -11.69
C LEU A 65 11.64 -3.48 -10.74
N LEU A 66 12.68 -4.30 -10.88
CA LEU A 66 13.88 -4.18 -10.06
C LEU A 66 14.58 -2.83 -10.28
N ASP A 67 14.67 -2.37 -11.52
CA ASP A 67 15.20 -1.06 -11.86
C ASP A 67 14.38 0.06 -11.20
N TYR A 68 13.04 -0.03 -11.26
CA TYR A 68 12.15 0.93 -10.63
C TYR A 68 12.39 1.00 -9.12
N ILE A 69 12.47 -0.14 -8.44
CA ILE A 69 12.74 -0.19 -6.99
C ILE A 69 14.07 0.50 -6.63
N VAL A 70 15.10 0.31 -7.46
CA VAL A 70 16.44 0.85 -7.20
C VAL A 70 16.56 2.33 -7.55
N ASN A 71 15.90 2.79 -8.61
CA ASN A 71 16.16 4.11 -9.21
C ASN A 71 15.03 5.12 -9.02
N GLU A 72 13.78 4.68 -8.88
CA GLU A 72 12.63 5.57 -8.74
C GLU A 72 12.27 5.82 -7.26
N PRO A 73 11.47 6.86 -6.95
CA PRO A 73 10.98 7.11 -5.60
C PRO A 73 10.21 5.90 -5.02
N PRO A 74 10.27 5.66 -3.70
CA PRO A 74 9.47 4.61 -3.10
C PRO A 74 7.97 4.92 -3.23
N PRO A 75 7.09 3.90 -3.30
CA PRO A 75 5.66 4.13 -3.32
C PRO A 75 5.19 4.74 -2.00
N LYS A 76 4.11 5.52 -2.07
CA LYS A 76 3.47 6.16 -0.92
C LYS A 76 1.98 5.83 -0.90
N LEU A 77 1.38 5.98 0.26
CA LEU A 77 -0.08 5.94 0.37
C LEU A 77 -0.68 7.23 -0.20
N PRO A 78 -1.87 7.16 -0.83
CA PRO A 78 -2.57 8.34 -1.32
C PRO A 78 -3.00 9.27 -0.18
N SER A 79 -2.80 10.56 -0.39
CA SER A 79 -3.23 11.62 0.52
C SER A 79 -4.75 11.72 0.59
N GLY A 80 -5.30 12.08 1.75
CA GLY A 80 -6.75 12.30 1.93
C GLY A 80 -7.59 11.02 2.12
N VAL A 81 -7.05 9.85 1.82
CA VAL A 81 -7.71 8.55 2.06
C VAL A 81 -7.29 7.94 3.40
N PHE A 82 -5.99 8.02 3.71
CA PHE A 82 -5.40 7.41 4.90
C PHE A 82 -4.98 8.46 5.93
N SER A 83 -5.01 8.11 7.21
CA SER A 83 -4.54 8.97 8.29
C SER A 83 -3.06 9.37 8.10
N LEU A 84 -2.69 10.59 8.47
CA LEU A 84 -1.31 11.09 8.31
C LEU A 84 -0.28 10.22 9.05
N GLU A 85 -0.67 9.64 10.20
CA GLU A 85 0.20 8.76 10.97
C GLU A 85 0.48 7.45 10.23
N PHE A 86 -0.51 6.92 9.49
CA PHE A 86 -0.30 5.71 8.67
C PHE A 86 0.58 6.02 7.46
N GLN A 87 0.37 7.17 6.82
CA GLN A 87 1.22 7.64 5.73
C GLN A 87 2.68 7.79 6.19
N ASP A 88 2.93 8.47 7.31
CA ASP A 88 4.29 8.63 7.85
C ASP A 88 4.91 7.30 8.26
N PHE A 89 4.14 6.39 8.89
CA PHE A 89 4.63 5.06 9.27
C PHE A 89 5.17 4.28 8.07
N VAL A 90 4.39 4.23 6.99
CA VAL A 90 4.78 3.56 5.75
C VAL A 90 5.94 4.27 5.07
N ASN A 91 5.95 5.60 5.04
CA ASN A 91 7.05 6.39 4.48
C ASN A 91 8.38 6.06 5.18
N LYS A 92 8.38 5.99 6.52
CA LYS A 92 9.56 5.59 7.32
C LYS A 92 10.03 4.17 7.04
N CYS A 93 9.11 3.25 6.74
CA CYS A 93 9.43 1.88 6.36
C CYS A 93 10.05 1.77 4.95
N LEU A 94 9.75 2.73 4.07
CA LEU A 94 10.10 2.69 2.65
C LEU A 94 11.27 3.61 2.27
N ILE A 95 11.91 4.27 3.23
CA ILE A 95 13.14 5.03 3.00
C ILE A 95 14.18 4.12 2.32
N LYS A 96 14.69 4.56 1.16
CA LYS A 96 15.62 3.77 0.33
C LYS A 96 16.97 3.59 1.00
N ASN A 97 17.50 4.65 1.64
CA ASN A 97 18.71 4.57 2.44
C ASN A 97 18.45 3.70 3.69
N PRO A 98 19.04 2.50 3.80
CA PRO A 98 18.78 1.62 4.93
C PRO A 98 19.26 2.19 6.27
N ALA A 99 20.21 3.12 6.28
CA ALA A 99 20.69 3.76 7.51
C ALA A 99 19.71 4.81 8.05
N GLU A 100 18.88 5.40 7.19
CA GLU A 100 17.85 6.37 7.56
C GLU A 100 16.47 5.72 7.75
N ARG A 101 16.29 4.50 7.25
CA ARG A 101 15.06 3.72 7.42
C ARG A 101 14.83 3.39 8.89
N ALA A 102 13.60 3.57 9.33
CA ALA A 102 13.25 3.31 10.73
C ALA A 102 13.51 1.85 11.13
N ASP A 103 14.17 1.67 12.27
CA ASP A 103 14.37 0.36 12.88
C ASP A 103 13.13 -0.10 13.68
N LEU A 104 13.13 -1.35 14.16
CA LEU A 104 11.99 -1.90 14.91
C LEU A 104 11.69 -1.13 16.19
N LYS A 105 12.71 -0.56 16.86
CA LYS A 105 12.51 0.20 18.10
C LYS A 105 11.78 1.50 17.82
N GLN A 106 12.16 2.19 16.75
CA GLN A 106 11.51 3.42 16.29
C GLN A 106 10.07 3.14 15.82
N LEU A 107 9.84 2.04 15.09
CA LEU A 107 8.51 1.67 14.62
C LEU A 107 7.55 1.32 15.77
N MET A 108 8.03 0.65 16.82
CA MET A 108 7.20 0.23 17.96
C MET A 108 6.68 1.42 18.81
N VAL A 109 7.36 2.57 18.75
CA VAL A 109 6.93 3.80 19.43
C VAL A 109 6.28 4.81 18.47
N HIS A 110 6.07 4.43 17.22
CA HIS A 110 5.44 5.31 16.22
C HIS A 110 3.98 5.59 16.56
N ALA A 111 3.50 6.81 16.27
CA ALA A 111 2.13 7.25 16.57
C ALA A 111 1.07 6.29 16.01
N PHE A 112 1.25 5.81 14.77
CA PHE A 112 0.39 4.80 14.15
C PHE A 112 0.27 3.52 15.00
N ILE A 113 1.39 2.94 15.43
CA ILE A 113 1.40 1.72 16.24
C ILE A 113 0.79 1.98 17.61
N LYS A 114 1.14 3.10 18.27
CA LYS A 114 0.57 3.45 19.58
C LYS A 114 -0.94 3.66 19.53
N ARG A 115 -1.45 4.25 18.44
CA ARG A 115 -2.88 4.40 18.23
C ARG A 115 -3.54 3.03 18.02
N SER A 116 -3.02 2.22 17.10
CA SER A 116 -3.59 0.91 16.78
C SER A 116 -3.47 -0.12 17.91
N ASP A 117 -2.48 0.01 18.79
CA ASP A 117 -2.33 -0.82 20.00
C ASP A 117 -3.39 -0.49 21.06
N ALA A 118 -3.91 0.75 21.06
CA ALA A 118 -4.98 1.19 21.95
C ALA A 118 -6.38 1.08 21.31
N GLU A 119 -6.47 0.83 20.01
CA GLU A 119 -7.73 0.66 19.29
C GLU A 119 -8.31 -0.74 19.56
N GLU A 120 -9.55 -0.79 20.04
CA GLU A 120 -10.29 -2.05 20.15
C GLU A 120 -10.92 -2.39 18.80
N VAL A 121 -10.26 -3.29 18.06
CA VAL A 121 -10.72 -3.77 16.74
C VAL A 121 -11.03 -5.25 16.82
N ASP A 122 -12.26 -5.65 16.47
CA ASP A 122 -12.63 -7.06 16.32
C ASP A 122 -12.03 -7.66 15.04
N PHE A 123 -10.74 -7.97 15.10
CA PHE A 123 -10.00 -8.54 13.98
C PHE A 123 -10.54 -9.92 13.59
N ALA A 124 -10.95 -10.73 14.57
CA ALA A 124 -11.42 -12.09 14.32
C ALA A 124 -12.78 -12.08 13.62
N GLY A 125 -13.71 -11.22 14.06
CA GLY A 125 -14.99 -11.02 13.39
C GLY A 125 -14.84 -10.46 11.97
N TRP A 126 -13.98 -9.45 11.78
CA TRP A 126 -13.65 -8.92 10.46
C TRP A 126 -13.13 -10.00 9.51
N LEU A 127 -12.18 -10.82 9.98
CA LEU A 127 -11.60 -11.89 9.19
C LEU A 127 -12.68 -12.89 8.77
N CYS A 128 -13.45 -13.44 9.74
CA CYS A 128 -14.51 -14.40 9.46
C CYS A 128 -15.54 -13.84 8.46
N SER A 129 -15.97 -12.60 8.62
CA SER A 129 -16.90 -11.96 7.68
C SER A 129 -16.31 -11.82 6.29
N THR A 130 -15.02 -11.49 6.18
CA THR A 130 -14.34 -11.30 4.89
C THR A 130 -14.19 -12.61 4.11
N ILE A 131 -13.90 -13.72 4.80
CA ILE A 131 -13.71 -15.04 4.16
C ILE A 131 -14.97 -15.93 4.18
N GLY A 132 -16.11 -15.40 4.64
CA GLY A 132 -17.40 -16.11 4.64
C GLY A 132 -17.51 -17.23 5.68
N LEU A 133 -16.81 -17.11 6.80
CA LEU A 133 -16.92 -18.04 7.93
C LEU A 133 -17.92 -17.54 8.98
N ASN A 134 -18.37 -18.46 9.83
CA ASN A 134 -19.18 -18.12 11.00
C ASN A 134 -18.34 -17.34 12.03
N GLN A 135 -19.02 -16.51 12.83
CA GLN A 135 -18.41 -15.70 13.90
C GLN A 135 -17.52 -16.57 14.81
N PRO A 136 -16.32 -16.10 15.18
CA PRO A 136 -15.43 -16.82 16.08
C PRO A 136 -16.10 -17.01 17.44
N SER A 137 -16.10 -18.25 17.94
CA SER A 137 -16.74 -18.58 19.24
C SER A 137 -15.93 -18.11 20.45
N THR A 138 -14.74 -17.56 20.24
CA THR A 138 -13.84 -17.12 21.31
C THR A 138 -13.96 -15.60 21.45
N PRO A 139 -14.25 -15.06 22.65
CA PRO A 139 -14.32 -13.62 22.85
C PRO A 139 -12.98 -12.97 22.53
N THR A 140 -12.97 -12.05 21.56
CA THR A 140 -11.86 -11.12 21.37
C THR A 140 -11.95 -10.10 22.50
N HIS A 141 -11.17 -10.30 23.56
CA HIS A 141 -11.19 -9.57 24.84
C HIS A 141 -12.44 -9.78 25.72
N ALA A 142 -12.23 -10.34 26.91
CA ALA A 142 -13.12 -10.06 28.03
C ALA A 142 -13.01 -8.55 28.31
N ALA A 143 -14.14 -7.84 28.21
CA ALA A 143 -14.25 -6.48 28.72
C ALA A 143 -13.72 -6.47 30.16
N GLY A 144 -12.53 -5.89 30.35
CA GLY A 144 -11.95 -5.69 31.66
C GLY A 144 -12.79 -4.65 32.40
N ILE A 145 -13.19 -5.03 33.60
CA ILE A 145 -13.93 -4.26 34.62
C ILE A 145 -13.23 -2.93 34.91
#